data_AF-A0AAU6LT65-F1
#
_entry.id   AF-A0AAU6LT65-F1
#
_cell.length_a   1.000
_cell.length_b   1.000
_cell.length_c   1.000
_cell.angle_alpha   90.00
_cell.angle_beta   90.00
_cell.angle_gamma   90.00
#
_symmetry.space_group_name_H-M   'P 1'
#
loop_
_entity.id
_entity.type
_entity.pdbx_description
1 polymer ?
#
loop_
_entity_poly.entity_id
_entity_poly.type
_entity_poly.pdbx_seq_one_letter_code
_entity_poly.pdbx_strand_id
1 'polypeptide(L)'
;MSPTVPRPDLRGYGGGAASGLSPRTAASASNWIDRLAAAHPEEFAGLFHEALTDDLGAVARLHQLLETASEWCRTHEARRSASELDALAERLTDLGEVLRLVGEGLDDEIHSRSRRPAAAAAAAAAARVSPAVALSGLPGDRQIPAPAPIPPSAVRSLPRSR
;
A
#
# COMPACT_ATOMS: atom_id res chain seq x y z
N MET A 1 -56.49 -55.33 30.02
CA MET A 1 -56.92 -54.14 30.79
C MET A 1 -55.91 -53.04 30.51
N SER A 2 -56.30 -52.04 29.71
CA SER A 2 -55.50 -50.86 29.41
C SER A 2 -55.73 -49.79 30.48
N PRO A 3 -54.72 -48.97 30.79
CA PRO A 3 -54.97 -47.60 31.21
C PRO A 3 -54.47 -46.59 30.17
N THR A 4 -55.43 -45.75 29.82
CA THR A 4 -55.45 -44.54 28.99
C THR A 4 -54.68 -43.37 29.62
N VAL A 5 -53.72 -42.77 28.86
CA VAL A 5 -53.47 -41.32 28.53
C VAL A 5 -53.53 -40.30 29.70
N PRO A 6 -52.56 -39.35 29.87
CA PRO A 6 -52.33 -38.29 28.88
C PRO A 6 -50.92 -37.78 28.58
N ARG A 7 -50.84 -37.35 27.31
CA ARG A 7 -49.80 -36.59 26.61
C ARG A 7 -49.78 -35.14 27.10
N PRO A 8 -48.64 -34.59 27.53
CA PRO A 8 -48.51 -33.16 27.73
C PRO A 8 -48.21 -32.45 26.39
N ASP A 9 -49.08 -31.51 26.03
CA ASP A 9 -48.81 -30.45 25.07
C ASP A 9 -47.64 -29.59 25.56
N LEU A 10 -46.53 -29.57 24.82
CA LEU A 10 -45.50 -28.54 24.95
C LEU A 10 -45.72 -27.48 23.88
N ARG A 11 -46.64 -26.57 24.18
CA ARG A 11 -46.81 -25.30 23.49
C ARG A 11 -45.86 -24.27 24.10
N GLY A 12 -44.90 -23.80 23.29
CA GLY A 12 -44.37 -22.43 23.34
C GLY A 12 -43.52 -22.01 24.55
N TYR A 13 -42.21 -22.03 24.37
CA TYR A 13 -41.25 -21.01 24.81
C TYR A 13 -40.14 -21.06 23.74
N GLY A 14 -39.90 -20.03 22.94
CA GLY A 14 -39.58 -18.68 23.38
C GLY A 14 -38.05 -18.56 23.41
N GLY A 15 -37.48 -17.98 22.36
CA GLY A 15 -36.18 -17.29 22.43
C GLY A 15 -34.94 -18.16 22.60
N GLY A 16 -34.65 -19.04 21.64
CA GLY A 16 -33.27 -19.48 21.41
C GLY A 16 -32.54 -18.42 20.60
N ALA A 17 -32.00 -17.41 21.29
CA ALA A 17 -31.17 -16.37 20.69
C ALA A 17 -30.07 -17.03 19.85
N ALA A 18 -30.14 -16.83 18.53
CA ALA A 18 -28.99 -16.99 17.66
C ALA A 18 -27.88 -16.14 18.27
N SER A 19 -26.85 -16.82 18.74
CA SER A 19 -25.70 -16.24 19.41
C SER A 19 -25.03 -15.26 18.45
N GLY A 20 -25.36 -13.98 18.62
CA GLY A 20 -24.41 -12.93 18.98
C GLY A 20 -23.05 -12.94 18.29
N LEU A 21 -22.95 -13.23 17.00
CA LEU A 21 -21.85 -12.68 16.20
C LEU A 21 -22.17 -11.19 16.03
N SER A 22 -21.55 -10.37 16.87
CA SER A 22 -21.75 -8.92 16.89
C SER A 22 -21.67 -8.33 15.48
N PRO A 23 -22.71 -7.59 15.02
CA PRO A 23 -22.70 -6.86 13.75
C PRO A 23 -21.55 -5.87 13.62
N ARG A 24 -20.96 -5.48 14.76
CA ARG A 24 -19.88 -4.50 14.89
C ARG A 24 -18.59 -4.93 14.19
N THR A 25 -18.29 -6.23 14.12
CA THR A 25 -17.04 -6.71 13.50
C THR A 25 -17.13 -6.72 11.98
N ALA A 26 -18.29 -7.10 11.42
CA ALA A 26 -18.56 -7.01 9.98
C ALA A 26 -18.71 -5.55 9.52
N ALA A 27 -19.35 -4.70 10.32
CA ALA A 27 -19.45 -3.26 10.04
C ALA A 27 -18.08 -2.57 10.03
N SER A 28 -17.11 -3.05 10.82
CA SER A 28 -15.78 -2.45 10.90
C SER A 28 -14.88 -2.76 9.69
N ALA A 29 -15.03 -3.92 9.04
CA ALA A 29 -14.26 -4.26 7.84
C ALA A 29 -14.82 -3.55 6.59
N SER A 30 -16.15 -3.49 6.46
CA SER A 30 -16.80 -2.72 5.39
C SER A 30 -16.48 -1.22 5.47
N ASN A 31 -16.32 -0.69 6.69
CA ASN A 31 -15.92 0.70 6.91
C ASN A 31 -14.53 1.04 6.32
N TRP A 32 -13.56 0.13 6.38
CA TRP A 32 -12.21 0.41 5.84
C TRP A 32 -12.19 0.52 4.32
N ILE A 33 -12.97 -0.32 3.63
CA ILE A 33 -13.07 -0.28 2.17
C ILE A 33 -13.70 1.05 1.72
N ASP A 34 -14.79 1.46 2.37
CA ASP A 34 -15.45 2.73 2.08
C ASP A 34 -14.55 3.94 2.39
N ARG A 35 -13.80 3.91 3.50
CA ARG A 35 -12.85 4.97 3.86
C ARG A 35 -11.69 5.07 2.87
N LEU A 36 -11.13 3.94 2.41
CA LEU A 36 -10.09 3.94 1.39
C LEU A 36 -10.60 4.45 0.04
N ALA A 37 -11.83 4.09 -0.34
CA ALA A 37 -12.44 4.55 -1.58
C ALA A 37 -12.72 6.06 -1.58
N ALA A 38 -13.03 6.63 -0.40
CA ALA A 38 -13.28 8.06 -0.22
C ALA A 38 -12.02 8.89 0.12
N ALA A 39 -10.87 8.25 0.31
CA ALA A 39 -9.66 8.90 0.79
C ALA A 39 -9.08 9.88 -0.24
N HIS A 40 -8.57 11.00 0.25
CA HIS A 40 -7.70 11.85 -0.56
C HIS A 40 -6.36 11.15 -0.83
N PRO A 41 -5.67 11.45 -1.95
CA PRO A 41 -4.38 10.84 -2.27
C PRO A 41 -3.38 10.93 -1.11
N GLU A 42 -3.31 12.06 -0.41
CA GLU A 42 -2.41 12.30 0.70
C GLU A 42 -2.73 11.46 1.95
N GLU A 43 -3.97 11.00 2.10
CA GLU A 43 -4.44 10.22 3.24
C GLU A 43 -4.44 8.71 2.95
N PHE A 44 -4.49 8.34 1.66
CA PHE A 44 -4.68 6.97 1.22
C PHE A 44 -3.57 6.04 1.74
N ALA A 45 -2.31 6.45 1.65
CA ALA A 45 -1.18 5.60 2.07
C ALA A 45 -1.23 5.30 3.58
N GLY A 46 -1.54 6.31 4.40
CA GLY A 46 -1.72 6.14 5.85
C GLY A 46 -2.90 5.23 6.19
N LEU A 47 -4.05 5.45 5.54
CA LEU A 47 -5.24 4.61 5.74
C LEU A 47 -5.02 3.17 5.27
N PHE A 48 -4.26 2.96 4.19
CA PHE A 48 -3.92 1.63 3.67
C PHE A 48 -3.03 0.88 4.67
N HIS A 49 -2.02 1.57 5.22
CA HIS A 49 -1.14 1.02 6.24
C HIS A 49 -1.92 0.67 7.52
N GLU A 50 -2.76 1.58 8.01
CA GLU A 50 -3.60 1.36 9.19
C GLU A 50 -4.58 0.19 9.01
N ALA A 51 -5.22 0.12 7.84
CA ALA A 51 -6.22 -0.92 7.58
C ALA A 51 -5.61 -2.32 7.47
N LEU A 52 -4.41 -2.44 6.92
CA LEU A 52 -3.83 -3.75 6.56
C LEU A 52 -2.72 -4.19 7.51
N THR A 53 -1.75 -3.33 7.78
CA THR A 53 -0.44 -3.73 8.32
C THR A 53 -0.16 -3.22 9.72
N ASP A 54 -0.95 -2.28 10.23
CA ASP A 54 -0.87 -1.86 11.63
C ASP A 54 -1.17 -3.03 12.59
N ASP A 55 -0.82 -2.88 13.87
CA ASP A 55 -0.94 -3.92 14.90
C ASP A 55 -2.39 -4.40 15.08
N LEU A 56 -3.36 -3.54 14.77
CA LEU A 56 -4.79 -3.83 14.77
C LEU A 56 -5.39 -3.98 13.36
N GLY A 57 -4.54 -4.00 12.34
CA GLY A 57 -4.90 -4.16 10.94
C GLY A 57 -5.39 -5.57 10.60
N ALA A 58 -5.88 -5.73 9.37
CA ALA A 58 -6.47 -6.98 8.90
C ALA A 58 -5.47 -8.16 8.94
N VAL A 59 -4.20 -7.92 8.60
CA VAL A 59 -3.15 -8.94 8.60
C VAL A 59 -2.88 -9.43 10.02
N ALA A 60 -2.63 -8.51 10.96
CA ALA A 60 -2.38 -8.86 12.35
C ALA A 60 -3.55 -9.63 12.99
N ARG A 61 -4.80 -9.20 12.75
CA ARG A 61 -5.99 -9.91 13.24
C ARG A 61 -6.12 -11.32 12.67
N LEU A 62 -5.83 -11.50 11.38
CA LEU A 62 -5.90 -12.81 10.75
C LEU A 62 -4.77 -13.71 11.26
N HIS A 63 -3.56 -13.17 11.49
CA HIS A 63 -2.45 -13.91 12.09
C HIS A 63 -2.84 -14.45 13.46
N GLN A 64 -3.33 -13.56 14.34
CA GLN A 64 -3.79 -13.93 15.67
C GLN A 64 -4.89 -15.01 15.63
N LEU A 65 -5.81 -14.92 14.65
CA LEU A 65 -6.87 -15.90 14.47
C LEU A 65 -6.30 -17.28 14.07
N LEU A 66 -5.33 -17.31 13.16
CA LEU A 66 -4.67 -18.55 12.73
C LEU A 66 -3.87 -19.18 13.86
N GLU A 67 -3.11 -18.39 14.62
CA GLU A 67 -2.38 -18.88 15.80
C GLU A 67 -3.33 -19.47 16.84
N THR A 68 -4.43 -18.76 17.14
CA THR A 68 -5.45 -19.23 18.09
C THR A 68 -6.08 -20.54 17.62
N ALA A 69 -6.36 -20.67 16.32
CA ALA A 69 -6.89 -21.90 15.74
C ALA A 69 -5.86 -23.04 15.76
N SER A 70 -4.58 -22.76 15.50
CA SER A 70 -3.49 -23.74 15.56
C SER A 70 -3.38 -24.33 16.97
N GLU A 71 -3.47 -23.49 18.00
CA GLU A 71 -3.35 -23.88 19.40
C GLU A 71 -4.55 -24.74 19.84
N TRP A 72 -5.74 -24.36 19.39
CA TRP A 72 -6.93 -25.18 19.56
C TRP A 72 -6.76 -26.56 18.92
N CYS A 73 -6.23 -26.64 17.69
CA CYS A 73 -5.94 -27.90 17.01
C CYS A 73 -4.91 -28.77 17.76
N ARG A 74 -3.85 -28.16 18.34
CA ARG A 74 -2.87 -28.90 19.16
C ARG A 74 -3.52 -29.51 20.40
N THR A 75 -4.38 -28.74 21.07
CA THR A 75 -5.12 -29.19 22.25
C THR A 75 -6.08 -30.35 21.94
N HIS A 76 -6.61 -30.41 20.72
CA HIS A 76 -7.57 -31.44 20.27
C HIS A 76 -6.93 -32.52 19.39
N GLU A 77 -5.60 -32.69 19.46
CA GLU A 77 -4.82 -33.71 18.75
C GLU A 77 -4.90 -33.65 17.20
N ALA A 78 -5.41 -32.56 16.62
CA ALA A 78 -5.47 -32.31 15.18
C ALA A 78 -4.11 -31.79 14.65
N ARG A 79 -3.04 -32.57 14.85
CA ARG A 79 -1.65 -32.14 14.59
C ARG A 79 -1.39 -31.65 13.17
N ARG A 80 -1.91 -32.35 12.17
CA ARG A 80 -1.76 -31.94 10.76
C ARG A 80 -2.37 -30.57 10.50
N SER A 81 -3.59 -30.35 10.98
CA SER A 81 -4.29 -29.08 10.84
C SER A 81 -3.56 -27.95 11.60
N ALA A 82 -3.01 -28.23 12.77
CA ALA A 82 -2.17 -27.26 13.49
C ALA A 82 -0.96 -26.82 12.64
N SER A 83 -0.21 -27.76 12.07
CA SER A 83 0.94 -27.43 11.21
C SER A 83 0.56 -26.69 9.93
N GLU A 84 -0.59 -27.02 9.32
CA GLU A 84 -1.10 -26.29 8.16
C GLU A 84 -1.48 -24.85 8.51
N LEU A 85 -2.09 -24.62 9.69
CA LEU A 85 -2.43 -23.28 10.17
C LEU A 85 -1.18 -22.45 10.54
N ASP A 86 -0.16 -23.07 11.13
CA ASP A 86 1.13 -22.42 11.42
C ASP A 86 1.81 -21.94 10.14
N ALA A 87 1.87 -22.80 9.12
CA ALA A 87 2.44 -22.43 7.82
C ALA A 87 1.67 -21.29 7.14
N LEU A 88 0.35 -21.19 7.36
CA LEU A 88 -0.44 -20.07 6.88
C LEU A 88 -0.15 -18.78 7.65
N ALA A 89 0.05 -18.86 8.98
CA ALA A 89 0.41 -17.71 9.80
C ALA A 89 1.79 -17.16 9.39
N GLU A 90 2.79 -18.02 9.18
CA GLU A 90 4.11 -17.63 8.67
C GLU A 90 4.02 -16.88 7.32
N ARG A 91 3.28 -17.45 6.35
CA ARG A 91 3.07 -16.80 5.05
C ARG A 91 2.33 -15.48 5.14
N LEU A 92 1.48 -15.31 6.15
CA LEU A 92 0.76 -14.07 6.37
C LEU A 92 1.67 -12.99 6.94
N THR A 93 2.63 -13.35 7.78
CA THR A 93 3.69 -12.44 8.25
C THR A 93 4.54 -11.94 7.07
N ASP A 94 4.97 -12.85 6.19
CA ASP A 94 5.70 -12.47 4.96
C ASP A 94 4.87 -11.52 4.09
N LEU A 95 3.56 -11.80 3.93
CA LEU A 95 2.64 -10.94 3.19
C LEU A 95 2.48 -9.57 3.86
N GLY A 96 2.43 -9.51 5.19
CA GLY A 96 2.37 -8.27 5.96
C GLY A 96 3.55 -7.35 5.66
N GLU A 97 4.77 -7.90 5.63
CA GLU A 97 5.97 -7.14 5.26
C GLU A 97 5.93 -6.64 3.82
N VAL A 98 5.48 -7.47 2.88
CA VAL A 98 5.29 -7.05 1.47
C VAL A 98 4.29 -5.91 1.37
N LEU A 99 3.16 -6.00 2.07
CA LEU A 99 2.13 -4.96 2.08
C LEU A 99 2.64 -3.65 2.72
N ARG A 100 3.47 -3.75 3.77
CA ARG A 100 4.12 -2.59 4.39
C ARG A 100 5.01 -1.85 3.40
N LEU A 101 5.88 -2.58 2.69
CA LEU A 101 6.76 -2.01 1.66
C LEU A 101 5.97 -1.40 0.49
N VAL A 102 4.85 -2.02 0.10
CA VAL A 102 3.94 -1.44 -0.91
C VAL A 102 3.33 -0.12 -0.40
N GLY A 103 2.92 -0.07 0.87
CA GLY A 103 2.42 1.14 1.51
C GLY A 103 3.44 2.29 1.50
N GLU A 104 4.70 1.99 1.83
CA GLU A 104 5.80 2.96 1.78
C GLU A 104 6.05 3.47 0.35
N GLY A 105 6.07 2.55 -0.64
CA GLY A 105 6.23 2.92 -2.04
C GLY A 105 5.08 3.79 -2.58
N LEU A 106 3.85 3.53 -2.12
CA LEU A 106 2.69 4.35 -2.46
C LEU A 106 2.80 5.75 -1.86
N ASP A 107 3.22 5.85 -0.59
CA ASP A 107 3.44 7.14 0.08
C ASP A 107 4.49 7.98 -0.67
N ASP A 108 5.62 7.37 -1.02
CA ASP A 108 6.68 8.02 -1.79
C ASP A 108 6.19 8.47 -3.18
N GLU A 109 5.41 7.64 -3.89
CA GLU A 109 4.87 8.01 -5.20
C GLU A 109 3.95 9.23 -5.11
N ILE A 110 3.03 9.23 -4.14
CA ILE A 110 2.06 10.32 -3.92
C ILE A 110 2.81 11.62 -3.58
N HIS A 111 3.75 11.57 -2.63
CA HIS A 111 4.56 12.72 -2.26
C HIS A 111 5.42 13.25 -3.42
N SER A 112 5.99 12.36 -4.23
CA SER A 112 6.80 12.75 -5.39
C SER A 112 5.97 13.46 -6.47
N ARG A 113 4.74 13.00 -6.73
CA ARG A 113 3.82 13.65 -7.67
C ARG A 113 3.39 15.02 -7.16
N SER A 114 3.07 15.14 -5.88
CA SER A 114 2.62 16.42 -5.30
C SER A 114 3.73 17.47 -5.26
N ARG A 115 5.00 17.08 -5.12
CA ARG A 115 6.15 18.01 -5.12
C ARG A 115 6.59 18.47 -6.52
N ARG A 116 6.35 17.68 -7.56
CA ARG A 116 6.82 17.97 -8.94
C ARG A 116 6.31 19.31 -9.52
N PRO A 117 5.02 19.70 -9.36
CA PRO A 117 4.52 21.00 -9.83
C PRO A 117 5.11 22.17 -9.05
N ALA A 118 5.22 22.04 -7.72
CA ALA A 118 5.76 23.08 -6.86
C ALA A 118 7.25 23.36 -7.14
N ALA A 119 8.05 22.31 -7.36
CA ALA A 119 9.45 22.42 -7.74
C ALA A 119 9.62 23.10 -9.12
N ALA A 120 8.78 22.75 -10.11
CA ALA A 120 8.80 23.39 -11.42
C ALA A 120 8.41 24.88 -11.35
N ALA A 121 7.40 25.23 -10.54
CA ALA A 121 6.99 26.61 -10.33
C ALA A 121 8.07 27.44 -9.62
N ALA A 122 8.71 26.87 -8.59
CA ALA A 122 9.83 27.50 -7.89
C ALA A 122 11.03 27.74 -8.81
N ALA A 123 11.38 26.76 -9.65
CA ALA A 123 12.44 26.90 -10.65
C ALA A 123 12.11 27.99 -11.69
N ALA A 124 10.86 28.05 -12.17
CA ALA A 124 10.41 29.10 -13.08
C ALA A 124 10.40 30.49 -12.43
N ALA A 125 10.04 30.60 -11.15
CA ALA A 125 10.10 31.84 -10.40
C ALA A 125 11.55 32.30 -10.19
N ALA A 126 12.46 31.38 -9.83
CA ALA A 126 13.89 31.67 -9.70
C ALA A 126 14.51 32.16 -11.04
N ALA A 127 14.11 31.56 -12.17
CA ALA A 127 14.52 32.01 -13.49
C ALA A 127 13.98 33.41 -13.86
N ARG A 128 12.82 33.82 -13.32
CA ARG A 128 12.25 35.17 -13.52
C ARG A 128 12.87 36.24 -12.62
N VAL A 129 13.35 35.85 -11.45
CA VAL A 129 14.02 36.75 -10.49
C VAL A 129 15.50 36.99 -10.87
N SER A 130 16.07 36.19 -11.77
CA SER A 130 17.39 36.47 -12.37
C SER A 130 17.30 37.03 -13.81
N PRO A 131 17.20 38.36 -13.98
CA PRO A 131 17.64 39.03 -15.20
C PRO A 131 18.93 39.82 -14.92
N ALA A 132 20.07 39.15 -14.77
CA ALA A 132 21.42 39.75 -14.74
C ALA A 132 22.43 38.58 -14.79
N VAL A 133 23.37 38.39 -15.71
CA VAL A 133 24.00 39.20 -16.75
C VAL A 133 24.39 38.21 -17.86
N ALA A 134 23.84 38.35 -19.06
CA ALA A 134 24.44 37.80 -20.28
C ALA A 134 24.68 38.95 -21.27
N LEU A 135 25.37 39.99 -20.80
CA LEU A 135 26.06 40.96 -21.63
C LEU A 135 27.55 40.64 -21.53
N SER A 136 27.95 39.51 -22.13
CA SER A 136 29.35 39.29 -22.46
C SER A 136 29.63 39.91 -23.82
N GLY A 137 30.14 41.13 -23.78
CA GLY A 137 31.10 41.68 -24.74
C GLY A 137 30.62 41.93 -26.17
N LEU A 138 30.28 43.18 -26.47
CA LEU A 138 30.70 43.77 -27.73
C LEU A 138 32.23 43.97 -27.68
N PRO A 139 33.03 43.46 -28.64
CA PRO A 139 34.26 44.10 -29.02
C PRO A 139 34.01 44.96 -30.25
N GLY A 140 34.02 46.27 -30.05
CA GLY A 140 34.28 47.21 -31.13
C GLY A 140 35.70 46.98 -31.67
N ASP A 141 35.74 46.59 -32.93
CA ASP A 141 36.66 47.08 -33.95
C ASP A 141 38.17 47.06 -33.65
N ARG A 142 38.84 45.97 -34.05
CA ARG A 142 40.20 46.05 -34.60
C ARG A 142 40.42 44.96 -35.65
N GLN A 143 40.22 45.36 -36.90
CA GLN A 143 40.47 44.62 -38.12
C GLN A 143 41.99 44.43 -38.37
N ILE A 144 42.48 43.17 -38.40
CA ILE A 144 43.72 42.71 -39.07
C ILE A 144 43.50 41.24 -39.53
N PRO A 145 43.94 40.82 -40.74
CA PRO A 145 43.27 39.75 -41.50
C PRO A 145 43.69 38.31 -41.18
N ALA A 146 42.87 37.39 -41.69
CA ALA A 146 42.83 35.94 -41.52
C ALA A 146 44.13 35.16 -41.80
N PRO A 147 44.22 33.94 -41.22
CA PRO A 147 44.53 32.77 -42.03
C PRO A 147 43.54 31.60 -41.83
N ALA A 148 43.04 31.12 -42.98
CA ALA A 148 42.47 29.83 -43.39
C ALA A 148 41.79 28.83 -42.39
N PRO A 149 40.71 28.16 -42.83
CA PRO A 149 39.95 27.19 -42.03
C PRO A 149 40.63 25.82 -41.97
N ILE A 150 40.63 25.20 -40.79
CA ILE A 150 41.01 23.79 -40.59
C ILE A 150 39.71 22.95 -40.58
N PRO A 151 39.63 21.86 -41.39
CA PRO A 151 38.38 21.12 -41.61
C PRO A 151 37.92 20.26 -40.41
N PRO A 152 36.63 19.89 -40.35
CA PRO A 152 36.13 18.98 -39.33
C PRO A 152 36.62 17.55 -39.58
N SER A 153 37.29 16.95 -38.59
CA SER A 153 37.60 15.51 -38.62
C SER A 153 36.30 14.71 -38.55
N ALA A 154 36.08 13.96 -39.63
CA ALA A 154 34.98 13.04 -39.81
C ALA A 154 35.03 11.87 -38.80
N VAL A 155 33.84 11.55 -38.29
CA VAL A 155 33.27 10.21 -38.07
C VAL A 155 34.26 9.04 -37.96
N ARG A 156 34.23 8.35 -36.81
CA ARG A 156 34.50 6.92 -36.78
C ARG A 156 33.53 6.17 -35.86
N SER A 157 32.60 5.48 -36.50
CA SER A 157 31.72 4.46 -35.93
C SER A 157 32.46 3.14 -35.66
N LEU A 158 31.80 2.28 -34.87
CA LEU A 158 31.89 0.81 -34.69
C LEU A 158 32.71 0.25 -33.50
N PRO A 159 32.43 -0.98 -33.02
CA PRO A 159 31.29 -1.88 -33.30
C PRO A 159 30.53 -2.38 -32.03
N ARG A 160 29.25 -2.75 -32.21
CA ARG A 160 28.53 -3.68 -31.33
C ARG A 160 29.11 -5.09 -31.55
N SER A 161 29.52 -5.75 -30.46
CA SER A 161 29.71 -7.20 -30.46
C SER A 161 28.41 -7.88 -30.02
N ARG A 162 28.09 -8.97 -30.71
CA ARG A 162 27.04 -9.93 -30.37
C ARG A 162 27.50 -10.83 -29.23
#